data_AF-A0A1V4S4M3-F1
#
_entry.id   AF-A0A1V4S4M3-F1
#
_cell.length_a   1.000
_cell.length_b   1.000
_cell.length_c   1.000
_cell.angle_alpha   90.00
_cell.angle_beta   90.00
_cell.angle_gamma   90.00
#
_symmetry.space_group_name_H-M   'P 1'
#
loop_
_entity.id
_entity.type
_entity.pdbx_description
1 polymer ?
#
loop_
_entity_poly.entity_id
_entity_poly.type
_entity_poly.pdbx_seq_one_letter_code
_entity_poly.pdbx_strand_id
1 'polypeptide(L)'
;MKCAICGIEVDSIDEAIDEGWIPYIWEGGQEKEGPYCGSCSEILIQVNEDGEYVVKEEYKGKITYQEGDFIEEEPQEYVSTGVILEYCDN
;
A
#
# COMPACT_ATOMS: atom_id res chain seq x y z
N MET A 1 0.99 -10.36 8.73
CA MET A 1 1.65 -9.45 7.77
C MET A 1 2.54 -8.47 8.53
N LYS A 2 3.62 -7.94 7.92
CA LYS A 2 4.66 -7.19 8.63
C LYS A 2 4.98 -5.87 7.95
N CYS A 3 5.11 -4.79 8.73
CA CYS A 3 5.44 -3.45 8.23
C CYS A 3 6.85 -3.44 7.62
N ALA A 4 6.96 -2.98 6.38
CA ALA A 4 8.21 -2.90 5.62
C ALA A 4 9.23 -1.90 6.19
N ILE A 5 8.86 -1.03 7.13
CA ILE A 5 9.76 -0.04 7.74
C ILE A 5 10.16 -0.47 9.16
N CYS A 6 9.19 -0.57 10.07
CA CYS A 6 9.46 -0.83 11.49
C CYS A 6 9.39 -2.31 11.87
N GLY A 7 8.80 -3.16 11.02
CA GLY A 7 8.68 -4.58 11.26
C GLY A 7 7.61 -5.00 12.28
N ILE A 8 6.71 -4.11 12.70
CA ILE A 8 5.54 -4.49 13.48
C ILE A 8 4.67 -5.47 12.67
N GLU A 9 4.02 -6.40 13.35
CA GLU A 9 3.18 -7.44 12.73
C GLU A 9 1.72 -7.24 13.11
N VAL A 10 0.82 -7.58 12.19
CA VAL A 10 -0.63 -7.71 12.41
C VAL A 10 -1.10 -9.03 11.84
N ASP A 11 -2.14 -9.58 12.44
CA ASP A 11 -2.55 -10.96 12.22
C ASP A 11 -3.49 -11.11 11.01
N SER A 12 -4.08 -10.03 10.51
CA SER A 12 -5.05 -10.05 9.41
C SER A 12 -5.09 -8.77 8.58
N ILE A 13 -5.59 -8.86 7.35
CA ILE A 13 -5.79 -7.71 6.46
C ILE A 13 -6.84 -6.76 7.03
N ASP A 14 -7.94 -7.28 7.60
CA ASP A 14 -8.99 -6.44 8.21
C ASP A 14 -8.41 -5.57 9.34
N GLU A 15 -7.58 -6.15 10.21
CA GLU A 15 -6.87 -5.42 11.28
C GLU A 15 -5.94 -4.35 10.71
N ALA A 16 -5.21 -4.66 9.63
CA ALA A 16 -4.37 -3.68 8.95
C ALA A 16 -5.17 -2.51 8.39
N ILE A 17 -6.36 -2.75 7.83
CA ILE A 17 -7.25 -1.70 7.31
C ILE A 17 -7.76 -0.82 8.45
N ASP A 18 -8.25 -1.43 9.54
CA ASP A 18 -8.74 -0.72 10.72
C ASP A 18 -7.65 0.16 11.36
N GLU A 19 -6.39 -0.32 11.36
CA GLU A 19 -5.22 0.41 11.86
C GLU A 19 -4.59 1.38 10.84
N GLY A 20 -5.23 1.58 9.67
CA GLY A 20 -4.81 2.55 8.68
C GLY A 20 -3.47 2.23 7.99
N TRP A 21 -3.16 0.94 7.81
CA TRP A 21 -1.98 0.51 7.07
C TRP A 21 -2.17 0.78 5.57
N ILE A 22 -1.09 1.21 4.91
CA ILE A 22 -1.10 1.49 3.47
C ILE A 22 -0.29 0.43 2.69
N PRO A 23 -0.76 0.03 1.49
CA PRO A 23 -0.16 -1.07 0.74
C PRO A 23 1.10 -0.68 -0.04
N TYR A 24 1.26 0.58 -0.43
CA TYR A 24 2.40 1.05 -1.23
C TYR A 24 2.71 2.52 -0.92
N ILE A 25 3.92 2.95 -1.31
CA ILE A 25 4.34 4.36 -1.30
C ILE A 25 5.22 4.66 -2.52
N TRP A 26 5.39 5.95 -2.81
CA TRP A 26 6.30 6.46 -3.82
C TRP A 26 7.52 7.14 -3.18
N GLU A 27 8.71 6.71 -3.59
CA GLU A 27 9.98 7.33 -3.21
C GLU A 27 10.81 7.61 -4.46
N GLY A 28 11.13 8.89 -4.71
CA GLY A 28 12.00 9.26 -5.84
C GLY A 28 11.47 8.86 -7.22
N GLY A 29 10.16 8.72 -7.38
CA GLY A 29 9.52 8.26 -8.62
C GLY A 29 9.53 6.74 -8.80
N GLN A 30 9.92 5.98 -7.77
CA GLN A 30 9.77 4.53 -7.73
C GLN A 30 8.68 4.15 -6.75
N GLU A 31 7.82 3.21 -7.15
CA GLU A 31 6.89 2.55 -6.24
C GLU A 31 7.66 1.60 -5.32
N LYS A 32 7.27 1.59 -4.05
CA LYS A 32 7.79 0.69 -3.02
C LYS A 32 6.63 -0.08 -2.44
N GLU A 33 6.59 -1.37 -2.70
CA GLU A 33 5.60 -2.28 -2.13
C GLU A 33 5.73 -2.34 -0.61
N GLY A 34 4.59 -2.36 0.06
CA GLY A 34 4.47 -2.45 1.51
C GLY A 34 4.13 -3.87 1.97
N PRO A 35 3.54 -4.03 3.16
CA PRO A 35 2.65 -3.05 3.78
C PRO A 35 3.36 -2.09 4.75
N TYR A 36 2.79 -0.92 4.98
CA TYR A 36 3.31 0.10 5.91
C TYR A 36 2.29 0.43 6.99
N CYS A 37 2.67 0.31 8.26
CA CYS A 37 1.75 0.56 9.37
C CYS A 37 1.34 2.03 9.50
N GLY A 38 0.17 2.27 10.10
CA GLY A 38 -0.39 3.60 10.34
C GLY A 38 0.59 4.58 11.01
N SER A 39 1.42 4.11 11.95
CA SER A 39 2.41 4.97 12.60
C SER A 39 3.56 5.37 11.67
N CYS A 40 4.06 4.45 10.85
CA CYS A 40 5.11 4.76 9.88
C CYS A 40 4.58 5.66 8.76
N SER A 41 3.36 5.41 8.29
CA SER A 41 2.73 6.23 7.26
C SER A 41 2.47 7.66 7.76
N GLU A 42 1.94 7.84 8.96
CA GLU A 42 1.69 9.17 9.54
C GLU A 42 2.98 10.02 9.66
N ILE A 43 4.07 9.39 10.10
CA ILE A 43 5.34 10.09 10.38
C ILE A 43 6.09 10.37 9.07
N LEU A 44 6.20 9.39 8.18
CA LEU A 44 7.16 9.42 7.06
C LEU A 44 6.52 9.79 5.72
N ILE A 45 5.20 9.61 5.59
CA ILE A 45 4.48 9.66 4.32
C ILE A 45 3.52 10.85 4.32
N GLN A 46 3.28 11.40 3.14
CA GLN A 46 2.28 12.45 2.90
C GLN A 46 1.48 12.10 1.64
N VAL A 47 0.29 12.67 1.50
CA VAL A 47 -0.51 12.57 0.26
C VAL A 47 -0.16 13.76 -0.63
N ASN A 48 0.16 13.52 -1.90
CA ASN A 48 0.46 14.57 -2.87
C ASN A 48 -0.82 15.12 -3.56
N GLU A 49 -0.66 16.01 -4.53
CA GLU A 49 -1.79 16.62 -5.28
C GLU A 49 -2.59 15.59 -6.10
N ASP A 50 -1.97 14.48 -6.50
CA ASP A 50 -2.60 13.38 -7.23
C ASP A 50 -3.34 12.39 -6.32
N GLY A 51 -3.24 12.55 -4.99
CA GLY A 51 -3.81 11.62 -4.02
C GLY A 51 -2.92 10.41 -3.72
N GLU A 52 -1.67 10.41 -4.20
CA GLU A 52 -0.72 9.31 -4.01
C GLU A 52 0.06 9.45 -2.70
N TYR A 53 0.40 8.30 -2.09
CA TYR A 53 1.23 8.22 -0.89
C TYR A 53 2.70 8.40 -1.26
N VAL A 54 3.31 9.53 -0.89
CA VAL A 54 4.71 9.85 -1.20
C VAL A 54 5.53 10.03 0.08
N VAL A 55 6.78 9.56 0.08
CA VAL A 55 7.72 9.84 1.17
C VAL A 55 7.96 11.35 1.28
N LYS A 56 7.86 11.91 2.49
CA LYS A 56 8.17 13.32 2.74
C LYS A 56 9.61 13.63 2.32
N GLU A 57 9.84 14.79 1.70
CA GLU A 57 11.15 15.22 1.18
C GLU A 57 12.30 15.04 2.18
N GLU A 58 12.04 15.32 3.46
CA GLU A 58 13.02 15.23 4.54
C GLU A 58 13.49 13.81 4.87
N TYR A 59 12.73 12.78 4.49
CA TYR A 59 13.03 11.36 4.73
C TYR A 59 13.45 10.58 3.49
N LYS A 60 13.35 11.17 2.29
CA LYS A 60 13.76 10.51 1.04
C LYS A 60 15.21 10.04 1.12
N GLY A 61 15.42 8.75 0.81
CA GLY A 61 16.73 8.09 0.85
C GLY A 61 17.29 7.87 2.26
N LYS A 62 16.49 8.10 3.31
CA LYS A 62 16.88 7.87 4.72
C LYS A 62 16.10 6.72 5.36
N ILE A 63 15.04 6.24 4.70
CA ILE A 63 14.25 5.11 5.16
C ILE A 63 14.99 3.81 4.82
N THR A 64 15.19 2.96 5.81
CA THR A 64 15.64 1.59 5.60
C THR A 64 14.42 0.69 5.56
N TYR A 65 14.22 0.03 4.42
CA TYR A 65 13.16 -0.94 4.25
C TYR A 65 13.68 -2.32 4.67
N GLN A 66 12.85 -3.07 5.38
CA GLN A 66 13.14 -4.47 5.64
C GLN A 66 12.91 -5.25 4.36
N GLU A 67 13.93 -6.00 3.93
CA GLU A 67 13.76 -7.04 2.92
C GLU A 67 12.83 -8.10 3.53
N GLY A 68 11.55 -8.00 3.21
CA GLY A 68 10.58 -9.05 3.45
C GLY A 68 10.23 -9.67 2.11
N ASP A 69 10.20 -10.99 2.04
CA ASP A 69 9.51 -11.74 0.99
C ASP A 69 8.05 -11.27 0.92
N PHE A 70 7.79 -10.18 0.21
CA PHE A 70 6.44 -9.76 -0.17
C PHE A 70 6.02 -10.77 -1.23
N ILE A 71 5.41 -11.85 -0.73
CA ILE A 71 4.87 -13.01 -1.43
C ILE A 71 4.72 -12.71 -2.94
N GLU A 72 5.61 -13.28 -3.75
CA GLU A 72 5.35 -13.54 -5.17
C GLU A 72 4.21 -14.57 -5.25
N GLU A 73 3.00 -14.20 -4.86
CA GLU A 73 1.83 -14.95 -5.29
C GLU A 73 1.64 -14.58 -6.75
N GLU A 74 1.96 -15.56 -7.63
CA GLU A 74 1.75 -15.51 -9.08
C GLU A 74 0.50 -14.71 -9.42
N PRO A 75 0.52 -13.86 -10.47
CA PRO A 75 -0.56 -12.93 -10.78
C PRO A 75 -1.88 -13.70 -10.86
N GLN A 76 -2.69 -13.63 -9.81
CA GLN A 76 -4.04 -14.17 -9.87
C GLN A 76 -4.76 -13.27 -10.86
N GLU A 77 -5.01 -13.81 -12.06
CA GLU A 77 -5.81 -13.19 -13.10
C GLU A 77 -7.06 -12.58 -12.47
N TYR A 78 -7.07 -11.27 -12.33
CA TYR A 78 -8.24 -10.52 -11.94
C TYR A 78 -9.21 -10.60 -13.14
N VAL A 79 -10.04 -11.64 -13.19
CA VAL A 79 -11.15 -11.73 -14.13
C VAL A 79 -12.13 -10.64 -13.74
N SER A 80 -11.96 -9.47 -14.36
CA SER A 80 -12.93 -8.39 -14.34
C SER A 80 -14.22 -8.93 -14.96
N THR A 81 -15.11 -9.44 -14.11
CA THR A 81 -16.43 -9.91 -14.54
C THR A 81 -17.22 -8.65 -14.85
N GLY A 82 -17.19 -8.24 -16.12
CA GLY A 82 -17.93 -7.09 -16.61
C GLY A 82 -19.41 -7.27 -16.28
N VAL A 83 -19.93 -6.40 -15.41
CA VAL A 83 -21.37 -6.30 -15.16
C VAL A 83 -22.00 -5.68 -16.41
N ILE A 84 -22.67 -6.49 -17.22
CA ILE A 84 -23.49 -6.01 -18.32
C ILE A 84 -24.75 -5.41 -17.70
N LEU A 85 -24.82 -4.08 -17.60
CA LEU A 85 -26.07 -3.38 -17.30
C LEU A 85 -26.93 -3.39 -18.56
N GLU A 86 -27.78 -4.41 -18.71
CA GLU A 86 -28.87 -4.39 -19.67
C GLU A 86 -29.88 -3.32 -19.24
N TYR A 87 -29.85 -2.17 -19.91
CA TYR A 87 -30.94 -1.21 -19.85
C TYR A 87 -32.16 -1.84 -20.52
N CYS A 88 -33.18 -2.18 -19.74
CA CYS A 88 -34.51 -2.44 -20.27
C CYS A 88 -35.17 -1.11 -20.63
N ASP A 89 -35.22 -0.78 -21.92
CA ASP A 89 -36.15 0.20 -22.48
C ASP A 89 -37.59 -0.29 -22.27
N ASN A 90 -38.47 0.60 -21.79
CA ASN A 90 -39.91 0.38 -21.69
C ASN A 90 -40.66 1.43 -22.52
#